data_AF-A0AAD1CJF9-F1
#
_entry.id   AF-A0AAD1CJF9-F1
#
_cell.length_a   1.000
_cell.length_b   1.000
_cell.length_c   1.000
_cell.angle_alpha   90.00
_cell.angle_beta   90.00
_cell.angle_gamma   90.00
#
_symmetry.space_group_name_H-M   'P 1'
#
loop_
_entity.id
_entity.type
_entity.pdbx_description
1 polymer ?
#
loop_
_entity_poly.entity_id
_entity_poly.type
_entity_poly.pdbx_seq_one_letter_code
_entity_poly.pdbx_strand_id
1 'polypeptide(L)'
;MKTFRLRISHGLSMFPDIIKNTTDPDKALNFLKYETSPYSRGYSKSIEVDGKVYVKNIAINDAKVFKEDYICHEESVDFSQRI
;
A
#
# COMPACT_ATOMS: atom_id res chain seq x y z
N MET A 1 -9.31 -8.17 -11.88
CA MET A 1 -9.45 -7.38 -10.64
C MET A 1 -8.18 -7.57 -9.82
N LYS A 2 -7.48 -6.50 -9.44
CA LYS A 2 -6.21 -6.62 -8.70
C LYS A 2 -6.50 -6.89 -7.22
N THR A 3 -5.69 -7.73 -6.60
CA THR A 3 -5.75 -7.99 -5.16
C THR A 3 -4.47 -7.49 -4.53
N PHE A 4 -4.61 -6.56 -3.59
CA PHE A 4 -3.53 -6.02 -2.79
C PHE A 4 -3.39 -6.87 -1.54
N ARG A 5 -2.24 -7.51 -1.38
CA ARG A 5 -1.89 -8.25 -0.17
C ARG A 5 -1.15 -7.32 0.77
N LEU A 6 -1.78 -7.01 1.90
CA LEU A 6 -1.31 -6.09 2.93
C LEU A 6 -0.63 -6.90 4.03
N ARG A 7 0.57 -6.48 4.46
CA ARG A 7 1.34 -7.20 5.47
C ARG A 7 1.92 -6.26 6.51
N ILE A 8 1.73 -6.55 7.79
CA ILE A 8 2.49 -5.95 8.89
C ILE A 8 3.47 -7.00 9.38
N SER A 9 4.77 -6.71 9.29
CA SER A 9 5.81 -7.59 9.81
C SER A 9 6.44 -7.04 11.08
N HIS A 10 6.54 -7.89 12.10
CA HIS A 10 6.98 -7.54 13.45
C HIS A 10 8.47 -7.81 13.69
N GLY A 11 9.21 -8.25 12.68
CA GLY A 11 10.65 -8.49 12.75
C GLY A 11 11.03 -9.51 13.81
N LEU A 12 11.78 -9.08 14.83
CA LEU A 12 12.28 -9.92 15.93
C LEU A 12 11.23 -10.22 17.01
N SER A 13 9.99 -9.77 16.83
CA SER A 13 8.91 -10.08 17.76
C SER A 13 8.45 -11.53 17.62
N MET A 14 8.01 -12.14 18.71
CA MET A 14 7.42 -13.50 18.70
C MET A 14 6.05 -13.57 17.99
N PHE A 15 5.45 -12.42 17.69
CA PHE A 15 4.12 -12.36 17.09
C PHE A 15 4.17 -12.61 15.58
N PRO A 16 3.22 -13.38 15.03
CA PRO A 16 3.15 -13.63 13.60
C PRO A 16 2.86 -12.34 12.83
N ASP A 17 3.25 -12.33 11.55
CA ASP A 17 2.87 -11.26 10.63
C ASP A 17 1.33 -11.20 10.50
N ILE A 18 0.79 -9.97 10.42
CA ILE A 18 -0.62 -9.77 10.11
C ILE A 18 -0.75 -9.64 8.59
N ILE A 19 -1.58 -10.49 7.99
CA ILE A 19 -1.85 -10.50 6.55
C ILE A 19 -3.33 -10.19 6.31
N LYS A 20 -3.61 -9.23 5.44
CA LYS A 20 -4.96 -8.88 4.98
C LYS A 20 -4.95 -8.75 3.47
N ASN A 21 -6.12 -8.90 2.84
CA ASN A 21 -6.27 -8.64 1.41
C ASN A 21 -7.34 -7.57 1.20
N THR A 22 -7.13 -6.72 0.20
CA THR A 22 -8.14 -5.77 -0.28
C THR A 22 -8.08 -5.68 -1.80
N THR A 23 -9.19 -5.28 -2.42
CA THR A 23 -9.25 -4.97 -3.86
C THR A 23 -9.38 -3.46 -4.09
N ASP A 24 -9.51 -2.70 -3.00
CA ASP A 24 -9.66 -1.26 -2.98
C ASP A 24 -8.27 -0.61 -2.77
N PRO A 25 -7.76 0.15 -3.76
CA PRO A 25 -6.45 0.76 -3.69
C PRO A 25 -6.38 1.85 -2.60
N ASP A 26 -7.46 2.58 -2.32
CA ASP A 26 -7.49 3.59 -1.25
C ASP A 26 -7.35 2.94 0.13
N LYS A 27 -8.01 1.80 0.34
CA LYS A 27 -7.80 1.00 1.57
C LYS A 27 -6.36 0.51 1.69
N ALA A 28 -5.75 0.09 0.59
CA ALA A 28 -4.35 -0.32 0.59
C ALA A 28 -3.41 0.86 0.93
N LEU A 29 -3.64 2.05 0.37
CA LEU A 29 -2.86 3.24 0.71
C LEU A 29 -3.06 3.65 2.17
N ASN A 30 -4.29 3.59 2.69
CA ASN A 30 -4.58 3.91 4.08
C ASN A 30 -3.89 2.94 5.04
N PHE A 31 -3.86 1.65 4.69
CA PHE A 31 -3.06 0.65 5.39
C PHE A 31 -1.59 1.08 5.46
N LEU A 32 -0.98 1.40 4.32
CA LEU A 32 0.43 1.79 4.26
C LEU A 32 0.70 3.09 5.01
N LYS A 33 -0.22 4.06 5.02
CA LYS A 33 -0.04 5.32 5.73
C LYS A 33 -0.25 5.21 7.24
N TYR A 34 -1.37 4.64 7.68
CA TYR A 34 -1.93 4.86 9.00
C TYR A 34 -2.04 3.62 9.87
N GLU A 35 -2.26 2.43 9.29
CA GLU A 35 -2.39 1.23 10.13
C GLU A 35 -1.11 0.97 10.92
N THR A 36 -1.26 0.46 12.14
CA THR A 36 -0.15 0.17 13.05
C THR A 36 -0.21 -1.27 13.52
N SER A 37 0.93 -1.81 13.93
CA SER A 37 0.93 -3.09 14.64
C SER A 37 0.27 -2.93 16.01
N PRO A 38 -0.61 -3.86 16.42
CA PRO A 38 -1.11 -3.92 17.79
C PRO A 38 -0.08 -4.52 18.77
N TYR A 39 1.00 -5.11 18.27
CA TYR A 39 1.90 -5.97 19.05
C TYR A 39 3.29 -5.37 19.27
N SER A 40 3.77 -4.51 18.37
CA SER A 40 5.13 -3.95 18.44
C SER A 40 5.16 -2.52 17.90
N ARG A 41 6.08 -1.71 18.41
CA ARG A 41 6.41 -0.40 17.82
C ARG A 41 7.41 -0.51 16.68
N GLY A 42 8.28 -1.53 16.70
CA GLY A 42 9.22 -1.84 15.63
C GLY A 42 8.57 -2.78 14.63
N TYR A 43 7.78 -2.24 13.71
CA TYR A 43 7.16 -3.01 12.63
C TYR A 43 7.42 -2.36 11.28
N SER A 44 7.24 -3.16 10.23
CA SER A 44 7.20 -2.70 8.84
C SER A 44 5.87 -3.04 8.21
N LYS A 45 5.48 -2.27 7.20
CA LYS A 45 4.28 -2.52 6.41
C LYS A 45 4.64 -2.71 4.96
N SER A 46 3.95 -3.62 4.28
CA SER A 46 4.08 -3.75 2.84
C SER A 46 2.75 -4.02 2.14
N ILE A 47 2.67 -3.59 0.88
CA ILE A 47 1.63 -3.97 -0.07
C ILE A 47 2.30 -4.75 -1.19
N GLU A 48 1.84 -5.96 -1.44
CA GLU A 48 2.24 -6.78 -2.59
C GLU A 48 1.09 -6.80 -3.61
N VAL A 49 1.39 -6.43 -4.85
CA VAL A 49 0.43 -6.40 -5.97
C VAL A 49 1.18 -6.52 -7.29
N ASP A 50 0.70 -7.35 -8.21
CA ASP A 50 1.29 -7.56 -9.55
C ASP A 50 2.81 -7.84 -9.55
N GLY A 51 3.31 -8.55 -8.54
CA GLY A 51 4.75 -8.83 -8.38
C GLY A 51 5.60 -7.63 -7.91
N LYS A 52 4.98 -6.48 -7.64
CA LYS A 52 5.61 -5.32 -7.00
C LYS A 52 5.35 -5.32 -5.50
N VAL A 53 6.30 -4.77 -4.74
CA VAL A 53 6.19 -4.61 -3.28
C VAL A 53 6.47 -3.17 -2.90
N TYR A 54 5.54 -2.54 -2.18
CA TYR A 54 5.64 -1.19 -1.66
C TYR A 54 5.79 -1.25 -0.15
N VAL A 55 6.80 -0.58 0.42
CA VAL A 55 7.15 -0.72 1.84
C VAL A 55 7.03 0.60 2.57
N LYS A 56 6.60 0.52 3.84
CA LYS A 56 6.77 1.60 4.81
C LYS A 56 7.39 1.06 6.09
N ASN A 57 8.56 1.57 6.43
CA ASN A 57 9.29 1.33 7.68
C ASN A 57 10.01 2.63 8.10
N ILE A 58 10.99 2.55 9.01
CA ILE A 58 11.71 3.74 9.49
C ILE A 58 12.62 4.38 8.43
N ALA A 59 13.11 3.59 7.46
CA ALA A 59 14.05 4.03 6.43
C ALA A 59 13.38 4.29 5.07
N ILE A 60 12.27 3.60 4.78
CA ILE A 60 11.60 3.58 3.48
C ILE A 60 10.14 3.98 3.64
N ASN A 61 9.62 4.78 2.72
CA ASN A 61 8.21 5.17 2.67
C ASN A 61 7.70 5.29 1.23
N ASP A 62 7.22 4.17 0.68
CA ASP A 62 6.74 4.08 -0.70
C ASP A 62 5.27 4.53 -0.87
N ALA A 63 4.67 5.14 0.14
CA ALA A 63 3.26 5.55 0.09
C ALA A 63 2.96 6.54 -1.05
N LYS A 64 3.94 7.37 -1.44
CA LYS A 64 3.79 8.27 -2.59
C LYS A 64 3.82 7.49 -3.91
N VAL A 65 4.81 6.60 -4.07
CA VAL A 65 4.97 5.75 -5.28
C VAL A 65 3.74 4.86 -5.48
N PHE A 66 3.23 4.24 -4.42
CA PHE A 66 2.01 3.44 -4.50
C PHE A 66 0.80 4.27 -4.95
N LYS A 67 0.66 5.49 -4.44
CA LYS A 67 -0.45 6.39 -4.82
C LYS A 67 -0.39 6.72 -6.31
N GLU A 68 0.79 7.02 -6.83
CA GLU A 68 1.01 7.32 -8.26
C GLU A 68 0.70 6.09 -9.14
N ASP A 69 1.09 4.89 -8.71
CA ASP A 69 0.89 3.67 -9.50
C ASP A 69 -0.57 3.16 -9.53
N TYR A 70 -1.39 3.44 -8.50
CA TYR A 70 -2.71 2.78 -8.35
C TYR A 70 -3.90 3.69 -8.00
N ILE A 71 -3.69 4.94 -7.59
CA ILE A 71 -4.76 5.86 -7.17
C ILE A 71 -4.81 7.12 -8.05
N CYS A 72 -3.80 7.37 -8.89
CA CYS A 72 -3.86 8.48 -9.83
C CYS A 72 -5.08 8.33 -10.74
N HIS A 73 -6.02 9.26 -10.54
CA HIS A 73 -7.21 9.43 -11.35
C HIS A 73 -6.80 9.61 -12.81
N GLU A 74 -7.62 9.07 -13.70
CA GLU A 74 -7.66 9.45 -15.10
C GLU A 74 -7.44 10.96 -15.21
N GLU A 75 -6.33 11.39 -15.81
CA GLU A 75 -6.43 12.55 -16.68
C GLU A 75 -7.36 12.11 -17.81
N SER A 76 -8.67 12.28 -17.61
CA SER A 76 -9.60 12.38 -18.73
C SER A 76 -9.24 13.66 -19.46
N VAL A 77 -8.17 13.59 -20.26
CA VAL A 77 -7.97 14.54 -21.35
C VAL A 77 -9.00 14.16 -22.40
N ASP A 78 -10.24 14.61 -22.18
CA ASP A 78 -11.22 14.64 -23.25
C ASP A 78 -10.75 15.69 -24.25
N PHE A 79 -10.09 15.22 -25.31
CA PHE A 79 -9.76 16.00 -26.50
C PHE A 79 -10.99 16.24 -27.40
N SER A 80 -12.19 16.29 -26.82
CA SER A 80 -13.39 16.80 -27.49
C SER A 80 -13.48 18.30 -27.16
N GLN A 81 -13.20 19.28 -28.02
CA GLN A 81 -13.19 19.30 -29.47
C GLN A 81 -12.13 20.31 -29.94
N ARG A 82 -11.26 19.84 -30.83
CA ARG A 82 -10.57 20.65 -31.83
C ARG A 82 -11.64 21.18 -32.82
N ILE A 83 -11.42 22.41 -33.31
CA ILE A 83 -12.13 23.16 -34.37
C ILE A 83 -13.10 24.21 -33.83
#